data_AF-A0A2V5KJG9-F1
#
_entry.id   AF-A0A2V5KJG9-F1
#
_cell.length_a   1.000
_cell.length_b   1.000
_cell.length_c   1.000
_cell.angle_alpha   90.00
_cell.angle_beta   90.00
_cell.angle_gamma   90.00
#
_symmetry.space_group_name_H-M   'P 1'
#
loop_
_entity.id
_entity.type
_entity.pdbx_description
1 polymer ?
#
loop_
_entity_poly.entity_id
_entity_poly.type
_entity_poly.pdbx_seq_one_letter_code
_entity_poly.pdbx_strand_id
1 'polypeptide(L)'
;GYARGRGVLISAVQPDSPADDAGIERGLVVYRIGKTQASSVKQIEEVLRNVESGANVEFIVGVIRADGESRELASATLTAR
;
A
#
# COMPACT_ATOMS: atom_id res chain seq x y z
N GLY A 1 11.16 -13.79 -2.13
CA GLY A 1 10.14 -14.14 -3.13
C GLY A 1 8.77 -13.66 -2.69
N TYR A 2 8.21 -12.66 -3.36
CA TYR A 2 6.82 -12.23 -3.16
C TYR A 2 5.94 -13.06 -4.11
N ALA A 3 5.00 -13.85 -3.62
CA ALA A 3 4.15 -14.71 -4.46
C ALA A 3 3.26 -13.90 -5.41
N ARG A 4 3.12 -14.38 -6.65
CA ARG A 4 2.11 -13.92 -7.62
C ARG A 4 0.70 -14.06 -7.00
N GLY A 5 -0.17 -13.07 -7.23
CA GLY A 5 -1.56 -13.06 -6.73
C GLY A 5 -1.78 -12.47 -5.34
N ARG A 6 -0.81 -11.74 -4.77
CA ARG A 6 -0.95 -11.04 -3.49
C ARG A 6 -0.80 -9.54 -3.69
N GLY A 7 -1.63 -8.78 -3.00
CA GLY A 7 -1.63 -7.33 -3.01
C GLY A 7 -3.03 -6.75 -3.22
N VAL A 8 -3.22 -5.49 -2.86
CA VAL A 8 -4.48 -4.78 -3.00
C VAL A 8 -4.30 -3.65 -4.01
N LEU A 9 -5.08 -3.68 -5.09
CA LEU A 9 -5.07 -2.64 -6.12
C LEU A 9 -5.65 -1.33 -5.56
N ILE A 10 -4.93 -0.24 -5.75
CA ILE A 10 -5.41 1.11 -5.46
C ILE A 10 -6.23 1.58 -6.66
N SER A 11 -7.54 1.64 -6.47
CA SER A 11 -8.48 2.10 -7.50
C SER A 11 -8.60 3.63 -7.54
N ALA A 12 -8.43 4.30 -6.40
CA ALA A 12 -8.49 5.74 -6.26
C ALA A 12 -7.68 6.20 -5.04
N VAL A 13 -7.25 7.46 -5.07
CA VAL A 13 -6.61 8.16 -3.96
C VAL A 13 -7.40 9.45 -3.74
N GLN A 14 -7.71 9.76 -2.48
CA GLN A 14 -8.41 10.99 -2.13
C GLN A 14 -7.42 12.15 -2.12
N PRO A 15 -7.74 13.30 -2.73
CA PRO A 15 -6.90 14.51 -2.65
C PRO A 15 -6.65 14.92 -1.21
N ASP A 16 -5.46 15.44 -0.92
CA ASP A 16 -4.99 15.89 0.40
C ASP A 16 -4.99 14.79 1.48
N SER A 17 -5.13 13.52 1.10
CA SER A 17 -5.02 12.38 2.01
C SER A 17 -3.57 12.02 2.29
N PRO A 18 -3.27 11.25 3.36
CA PRO A 18 -1.90 10.77 3.60
C PRO A 18 -1.30 10.01 2.42
N ALA A 19 -2.13 9.30 1.64
CA ALA A 19 -1.69 8.58 0.45
C ALA A 19 -1.31 9.54 -0.68
N ASP A 20 -2.05 10.64 -0.86
CA ASP A 20 -1.76 11.68 -1.84
C ASP A 20 -0.45 12.41 -1.50
N ASP A 21 -0.29 12.82 -0.24
CA ASP A 21 0.96 13.43 0.27
C ASP A 21 2.18 12.51 0.09
N ALA A 22 1.98 11.20 0.18
CA ALA A 22 3.02 10.19 0.02
C ALA A 22 3.30 9.84 -1.46
N GLY A 23 2.64 10.50 -2.42
CA GLY A 23 2.81 10.25 -3.86
C GLY A 23 2.26 8.89 -4.30
N ILE A 24 1.32 8.32 -3.55
CA ILE A 24 0.62 7.10 -3.98
C ILE A 24 -0.39 7.47 -5.05
N GLU A 25 -0.38 6.71 -6.14
CA GLU A 25 -1.29 6.91 -7.26
C GLU A 25 -2.19 5.69 -7.48
N ARG A 26 -3.31 5.92 -8.17
CA ARG A 26 -4.17 4.84 -8.68
C ARG A 26 -3.39 3.94 -9.64
N GLY A 27 -3.72 2.65 -9.64
CA GLY A 27 -3.04 1.64 -10.46
C GLY A 27 -1.83 1.00 -9.78
N LEU A 28 -1.36 1.57 -8.67
CA LEU A 28 -0.41 0.90 -7.79
C LEU A 28 -1.08 -0.24 -7.00
N VAL A 29 -0.27 -1.19 -6.58
CA VAL A 29 -0.69 -2.33 -5.75
C VAL A 29 0.04 -2.27 -4.42
N VAL A 30 -0.71 -2.31 -3.33
CA VAL A 30 -0.17 -2.41 -1.97
C VAL A 30 0.17 -3.85 -1.67
N TYR A 31 1.42 -4.14 -1.33
CA TYR A 31 1.90 -5.50 -1.00
C TYR A 31 2.14 -5.70 0.49
N ARG A 32 2.41 -4.62 1.23
CA ARG A 32 2.72 -4.68 2.67
C ARG A 32 2.41 -3.34 3.34
N ILE A 33 2.00 -3.41 4.61
CA ILE A 33 1.83 -2.28 5.52
C ILE A 33 2.59 -2.60 6.80
N GLY A 34 3.61 -1.80 7.11
CA GLY A 34 4.59 -2.04 8.16
C GLY A 34 5.18 -3.45 8.02
N LYS A 35 4.92 -4.30 9.02
CA LYS A 35 5.38 -5.69 9.05
C LYS A 35 4.35 -6.69 8.51
N THR A 36 3.16 -6.24 8.12
CA THR A 36 2.02 -7.09 7.74
C THR A 36 1.85 -7.14 6.22
N GLN A 37 1.76 -8.34 5.66
CA GLN A 37 1.48 -8.52 4.23
C GLN A 37 0.06 -8.06 3.91
N ALA A 38 -0.10 -7.24 2.87
CA ALA A 38 -1.41 -6.79 2.41
C ALA A 38 -1.96 -7.81 1.40
N SER A 39 -2.84 -8.70 1.85
CA SER A 39 -3.46 -9.71 0.99
C SER A 39 -4.95 -9.44 0.70
N SER A 40 -5.58 -8.55 1.46
CA SER A 40 -6.97 -8.15 1.29
C SER A 40 -7.22 -6.75 1.87
N VAL A 41 -8.29 -6.10 1.42
CA VAL A 41 -8.72 -4.79 1.95
C VAL A 41 -8.99 -4.88 3.46
N LYS A 42 -9.65 -5.96 3.92
CA LYS A 42 -9.94 -6.18 5.34
C LYS A 42 -8.68 -6.18 6.21
N GLN A 43 -7.61 -6.83 5.74
CA GLN A 43 -6.35 -6.87 6.47
C GLN A 43 -5.69 -5.49 6.54
N ILE A 44 -5.80 -4.70 5.48
CA ILE A 44 -5.33 -3.30 5.47
C ILE A 44 -6.11 -2.49 6.52
N GLU A 45 -7.44 -2.59 6.52
CA GLU A 45 -8.28 -1.89 7.49
C GLU A 45 -7.97 -2.30 8.94
N GLU A 46 -7.76 -3.59 9.21
CA GLU A 46 -7.40 -4.08 10.54
C GLU A 46 -6.06 -3.52 11.01
N VAL A 47 -5.07 -3.41 10.12
CA VAL A 47 -3.78 -2.79 10.46
C VAL A 47 -3.99 -1.31 10.78
N LEU A 48 -4.70 -0.58 9.93
CA LEU A 48 -4.91 0.86 10.10
C LEU A 48 -5.74 1.22 11.33
N ARG A 49 -6.71 0.38 11.73
CA ARG A 49 -7.48 0.57 12.98
C ARG A 49 -6.61 0.53 14.23
N ASN A 50 -5.46 -0.16 14.18
CA ASN A 50 -4.53 -0.28 15.30
C ASN A 50 -3.42 0.77 15.26
N VAL A 51 -3.39 1.64 14.24
CA VAL A 51 -2.41 2.71 14.12
C VAL A 51 -2.95 3.94 14.84
N GLU A 52 -2.15 4.49 15.76
CA GLU A 52 -2.48 5.73 16.44
C GLU A 52 -2.42 6.92 15.48
N SER A 53 -3.34 7.87 15.63
CA SER A 53 -3.29 9.14 14.88
C SER A 53 -1.94 9.82 15.10
N GLY A 54 -1.35 10.33 14.01
CA GLY A 54 -0.02 10.91 13.98
C GLY A 54 1.13 9.91 13.79
N ALA A 55 0.87 8.60 13.84
CA ALA A 55 1.91 7.61 13.60
C ALA A 55 2.27 7.49 12.12
N ASN A 56 3.55 7.23 11.84
CA ASN A 56 4.05 6.98 10.50
C ASN A 56 4.01 5.48 10.19
N VAL A 57 3.39 5.13 9.07
CA VAL A 57 3.23 3.76 8.61
C VAL A 57 3.91 3.61 7.26
N GLU A 58 4.80 2.63 7.15
CA GLU A 58 5.45 2.29 5.89
C GLU A 58 4.56 1.38 5.05
N PHE A 59 4.39 1.70 3.78
CA PHE A 59 3.68 0.91 2.79
C PHE A 59 4.67 0.48 1.72
N ILE A 60 4.62 -0.78 1.32
CA ILE A 60 5.32 -1.26 0.13
C ILE A 60 4.30 -1.35 -1.00
N VAL A 61 4.46 -0.46 -1.98
CA VAL A 61 3.61 -0.35 -3.17
C VAL A 61 4.40 -0.74 -4.41
N GLY A 62 3.73 -1.01 -5.51
CA GLY A 62 4.40 -1.26 -6.79
C GLY A 62 3.44 -1.46 -7.94
N VAL A 63 3.99 -1.62 -9.14
CA VAL A 63 3.22 -1.88 -10.37
C VAL A 63 3.30 -3.35 -10.76
N ILE A 64 2.19 -3.89 -11.26
CA ILE A 64 2.18 -5.20 -11.92
C ILE A 64 2.37 -4.95 -13.41
N ARG A 65 3.54 -5.32 -13.95
CA ARG A 65 3.75 -5.34 -15.39
C ARG A 65 3.14 -6.62 -15.99
N ALA A 66 2.60 -6.51 -17.20
CA ALA A 66 1.91 -7.61 -17.89
C ALA A 66 2.81 -8.84 -18.14
N ASP A 67 4.14 -8.65 -18.09
CA ASP A 67 5.13 -9.72 -18.19
C ASP A 67 5.19 -10.62 -16.94
N GLY A 68 4.60 -10.21 -15.81
CA GLY A 68 4.59 -10.96 -14.57
C GLY A 68 5.96 -11.21 -13.95
N GLU A 69 7.03 -10.62 -14.48
CA GLU A 69 8.42 -10.79 -14.05
C GLU A 69 8.97 -9.52 -13.39
N SER A 70 8.60 -8.35 -13.89
CA SER A 70 9.14 -7.08 -13.39
C SER A 70 8.19 -6.43 -12.41
N ARG A 71 8.50 -6.53 -11.11
CA ARG A 71 7.85 -5.75 -10.04
C ARG A 71 8.79 -4.67 -9.56
N GLU A 72 8.43 -3.43 -9.84
CA GLU A 72 9.06 -2.28 -9.22
C GLU A 72 8.32 -2.00 -7.92
N LEU A 73 9.02 -2.21 -6.81
CA LEU A 73 8.49 -1.95 -5.47
C LEU A 73 9.10 -0.64 -4.96
N ALA A 74 8.25 0.25 -4.48
CA ALA A 74 8.62 1.47 -3.78
C ALA A 74 8.08 1.43 -2.35
N SER A 75 8.80 2.06 -1.42
CA SER A 75 8.28 2.35 -0.09
C SER A 75 7.64 3.74 -0.08
N ALA A 76 6.47 3.84 0.54
CA ALA A 76 5.78 5.09 0.80
C ALA A 76 5.49 5.19 2.29
N THR A 77 5.73 6.34 2.91
CA THR A 77 5.42 6.55 4.33
C THR A 77 4.20 7.44 4.44
N LEU A 78 3.18 6.95 5.12
CA LEU A 78 1.91 7.66 5.34
C LEU A 78 1.78 8.00 6.81
N THR A 79 1.31 9.21 7.10
CA THR A 79 0.94 9.60 8.46
C THR A 79 -0.54 9.30 8.68
N ALA A 80 -0.86 8.46 9.66
CA ALA A 80 -2.24 8.23 10.04
C ALA A 80 -2.83 9.52 10.63
N ARG A 81 -4.06 9.87 10.24
CA ARG A 81 -4.77 11.04 10.75
C ARG A 81 -6.04 10.55 11.43
#